data_AF-A0A7R9WUY1-F1
#
_entry.id   AF-A0A7R9WUY1-F1
#
_cell.length_a   1.000
_cell.length_b   1.000
_cell.length_c   1.000
_cell.angle_alpha   90.00
_cell.angle_beta   90.00
_cell.angle_gamma   90.00
#
_symmetry.space_group_name_H-M   'P 1'
#
loop_
_entity.id
_entity.type
_entity.pdbx_description
1 polymer ?
#
loop_
_entity_poly.entity_id
_entity_poly.type
_entity_poly.pdbx_seq_one_letter_code
_entity_poly.pdbx_strand_id
1 'polypeptide(L)'
;MYELSMHWSAFVVPMYDIVKHFMAEMYAYSMAAAHLGLAHQTAKSLMISNAVAPNEGWDMFDGDDQLRDSRTMCAILGNEVSMRSQARHRPYLLHYCQTYAFGNHTFSKYNFAGGSITQCDTPLFEVPESDVMDRFNYSRRSSTSVSYYDFSDPKQSAIAHRHVYALCSIIAMANRAGINFRMRNCPSPQASNFNQTWSWLSKSP
;
A
#
# COMPACT_ATOMS: atom_id res chain seq x y z
N MET A 1 -1.07 12.10 26.55
CA MET A 1 -0.83 10.70 26.13
C MET A 1 -1.06 9.69 27.26
N TYR A 2 -0.54 9.89 28.47
CA TYR A 2 -0.73 8.96 29.58
C TYR A 2 -2.21 8.65 29.90
N GLU A 3 -3.05 9.68 30.09
CA GLU A 3 -4.47 9.48 30.40
C GLU A 3 -5.23 8.76 29.29
N LEU A 4 -4.95 9.12 28.04
CA LEU A 4 -5.54 8.45 26.88
C LEU A 4 -5.20 6.96 26.87
N SER A 5 -3.96 6.58 27.15
CA SER A 5 -3.55 5.19 27.26
C SER A 5 -4.26 4.46 28.40
N MET A 6 -4.42 5.10 29.56
CA MET A 6 -5.14 4.53 30.71
C MET A 6 -6.61 4.24 30.36
N HIS A 7 -7.31 5.21 29.77
CA HIS A 7 -8.71 5.03 29.36
C HIS A 7 -8.85 4.02 28.21
N TRP A 8 -7.95 4.06 27.23
CA TRP A 8 -7.92 3.08 26.14
C TRP A 8 -7.80 1.65 26.69
N SER A 9 -6.87 1.41 27.61
CA SER A 9 -6.68 0.10 28.24
C SER A 9 -7.88 -0.34 29.07
N ALA A 10 -8.56 0.59 29.75
CA ALA A 10 -9.80 0.30 30.47
C ALA A 10 -10.97 -0.03 29.53
N PHE A 11 -11.03 0.60 28.35
CA PHE A 11 -12.14 0.47 27.41
C PHE A 11 -11.97 -0.68 26.43
N VAL A 12 -10.74 -1.09 26.10
CA VAL A 12 -10.50 -2.10 25.05
C VAL A 12 -11.10 -3.46 25.38
N VAL A 13 -11.03 -3.90 26.64
CA VAL A 13 -11.57 -5.22 27.04
C VAL A 13 -13.11 -5.24 26.95
N PRO A 14 -13.87 -4.32 27.57
CA PRO A 14 -15.32 -4.28 27.38
C PRO A 14 -15.74 -4.05 25.93
N MET A 15 -15.01 -3.22 25.18
CA MET A 15 -15.28 -3.01 23.75
C MET A 15 -15.15 -4.30 22.96
N TYR A 16 -14.15 -5.12 23.26
CA TYR A 16 -13.91 -6.39 22.58
C TYR A 16 -15.12 -7.33 22.65
N ASP A 17 -15.79 -7.36 23.81
CA ASP A 17 -17.02 -8.15 24.03
C ASP A 17 -18.22 -7.58 23.26
N ILE A 18 -18.31 -6.25 23.13
CA ILE A 18 -19.42 -5.57 22.46
C ILE A 18 -19.33 -5.70 20.93
N VAL A 19 -18.17 -5.38 20.34
CA VAL A 19 -17.99 -5.37 18.88
C VAL A 19 -17.54 -6.72 18.32
N LYS A 20 -17.52 -7.77 19.16
CA LYS A 20 -17.18 -9.15 18.79
C LYS A 20 -15.93 -9.23 17.93
N HIS A 21 -14.84 -8.68 18.45
CA HIS A 21 -13.48 -8.72 17.88
C HIS A 21 -13.19 -7.80 16.69
N PHE A 22 -14.18 -7.12 16.09
CA PHE A 22 -13.94 -6.26 14.95
C PHE A 22 -13.56 -4.82 15.36
N MET A 23 -12.29 -4.44 15.15
CA MET A 23 -11.77 -3.08 15.37
C MET A 23 -11.98 -2.53 16.80
N ALA A 24 -12.07 -3.40 17.81
CA ALA A 24 -12.30 -3.02 19.20
C ALA A 24 -11.30 -1.97 19.73
N GLU A 25 -10.04 -2.08 19.32
CA GLU A 25 -8.96 -1.15 19.69
C GLU A 25 -9.20 0.27 19.14
N MET A 26 -9.73 0.38 17.92
CA MET A 26 -10.04 1.68 17.28
C MET A 26 -11.26 2.34 17.94
N TYR A 27 -12.28 1.56 18.28
CA TYR A 27 -13.44 2.04 19.03
C TYR A 27 -13.08 2.45 20.45
N ALA A 28 -12.26 1.65 21.13
CA ALA A 28 -11.75 1.98 22.46
C ALA A 28 -10.93 3.28 22.45
N TYR A 29 -10.11 3.50 21.42
CA TYR A 29 -9.39 4.77 21.24
C TYR A 29 -10.37 5.92 21.08
N SER A 30 -11.36 5.76 20.20
CA SER A 30 -12.34 6.81 19.90
C SER A 30 -13.15 7.17 21.14
N MET A 31 -13.53 6.19 21.96
CA MET A 31 -14.21 6.39 23.24
C MET A 31 -13.31 7.04 24.29
N ALA A 32 -12.05 6.61 24.41
CA ALA A 32 -11.10 7.20 25.34
C ALA A 32 -10.86 8.67 25.00
N ALA A 33 -10.67 8.97 23.72
CA ALA A 33 -10.44 10.32 23.24
C ALA A 33 -11.70 11.21 23.41
N ALA A 34 -12.90 10.66 23.18
CA ALA A 34 -14.16 11.36 23.42
C ALA A 34 -14.42 11.60 24.92
N HIS A 35 -14.15 10.60 25.77
CA HIS A 35 -14.29 10.70 27.23
C HIS A 35 -13.41 11.81 27.82
N LEU A 36 -12.20 11.96 27.29
CA LEU A 36 -11.26 13.00 27.68
C LEU A 36 -11.53 14.36 27.01
N GLY A 37 -12.55 14.48 26.16
CA GLY A 37 -12.87 15.72 25.45
C GLY A 37 -11.74 16.20 24.54
N LEU A 38 -10.93 15.28 23.98
CA LEU A 38 -9.80 15.66 23.14
C LEU A 38 -10.30 16.31 21.84
N ALA A 39 -9.66 17.42 21.45
CA ALA A 39 -9.91 18.03 20.15
C ALA A 39 -9.40 17.12 19.04
N HIS A 40 -10.22 16.89 18.01
CA HIS A 40 -9.88 16.08 16.85
C HIS A 40 -9.94 16.94 15.58
N GLN A 41 -9.01 16.68 14.66
CA GLN A 41 -9.04 17.22 13.31
C GLN A 41 -9.05 16.08 12.31
N THR A 42 -10.00 16.10 11.38
CA THR A 42 -10.05 15.12 10.30
C THR A 42 -8.94 15.41 9.29
N ALA A 43 -8.02 14.47 9.13
CA ALA A 43 -7.04 14.49 8.06
C ALA A 43 -7.53 13.64 6.88
N LYS A 44 -7.78 14.27 5.73
CA LYS A 44 -8.36 13.60 4.56
C LYS A 44 -7.32 13.04 3.57
N SER A 45 -6.06 13.45 3.71
CA SER A 45 -5.04 13.26 2.68
C SER A 45 -3.78 12.53 3.15
N LEU A 46 -3.76 12.03 4.38
CA LEU A 46 -2.55 11.36 4.90
C LEU A 46 -2.39 9.93 4.36
N MET A 47 -3.48 9.28 3.98
CA MET A 47 -3.50 7.86 3.66
C MET A 47 -4.14 7.60 2.31
N ILE A 48 -3.51 6.78 1.47
CA ILE A 48 -4.18 6.15 0.33
C ILE A 48 -4.79 4.81 0.75
N SER A 49 -5.99 4.54 0.25
CA SER A 49 -6.82 3.41 0.69
C SER A 49 -7.55 2.80 -0.51
N ASN A 50 -8.88 2.72 -0.52
CA ASN A 50 -9.65 2.15 -1.61
C ASN A 50 -9.55 3.07 -2.84
N ALA A 51 -9.06 2.56 -3.98
CA ALA A 51 -8.90 3.36 -5.20
C ALA A 51 -10.20 3.94 -5.76
N VAL A 52 -11.36 3.40 -5.34
CA VAL A 52 -12.70 3.89 -5.70
C VAL A 52 -13.18 4.99 -4.76
N ALA A 53 -12.62 5.10 -3.56
CA ALA A 53 -13.05 6.09 -2.59
C ALA A 53 -12.71 7.51 -3.07
N PRO A 54 -13.60 8.50 -2.83
CA PRO A 54 -13.23 9.90 -2.94
C PRO A 54 -12.36 10.30 -1.74
N ASN A 55 -11.45 11.26 -1.92
CA ASN A 55 -10.46 11.69 -0.91
C ASN A 55 -9.39 10.61 -0.64
N GLU A 56 -8.90 10.47 0.61
CA GLU A 56 -7.85 9.50 0.97
C GLU A 56 -6.55 9.74 0.20
N GLY A 57 -6.13 11.01 0.11
CA GLY A 57 -4.88 11.39 -0.56
C GLY A 57 -4.92 11.24 -2.09
N TRP A 58 -5.94 10.62 -2.67
CA TRP A 58 -6.05 10.44 -4.11
C TRP A 58 -6.10 11.77 -4.87
N ASP A 59 -6.74 12.80 -4.31
CA ASP A 59 -6.81 14.12 -4.93
C ASP A 59 -5.43 14.77 -5.10
N MET A 60 -4.46 14.44 -4.22
CA MET A 60 -3.07 14.92 -4.36
C MET A 60 -2.38 14.27 -5.56
N PHE A 61 -2.70 13.01 -5.84
CA PHE A 61 -2.17 12.27 -6.99
C PHE A 61 -2.89 12.67 -8.28
N ASP A 62 -4.23 12.70 -8.28
CA ASP A 62 -5.03 12.99 -9.47
C ASP A 62 -4.77 14.41 -10.01
N GLY A 63 -4.35 15.34 -9.14
CA GLY A 63 -3.95 16.70 -9.50
C GLY A 63 -2.48 16.86 -9.90
N ASP A 64 -1.66 15.81 -9.87
CA ASP A 64 -0.23 15.88 -10.21
C ASP A 64 0.03 15.46 -11.66
N ASP A 65 0.25 16.44 -12.53
CA ASP A 65 0.52 16.21 -13.95
C ASP A 65 1.77 15.34 -14.21
N GLN A 66 2.75 15.30 -13.29
CA GLN A 66 3.94 14.45 -13.45
C GLN A 66 3.63 12.97 -13.29
N LEU A 67 2.54 12.63 -12.58
CA LEU A 67 2.16 11.26 -12.28
C LEU A 67 0.98 10.77 -13.13
N ARG A 68 0.43 11.64 -13.98
CA ARG A 68 -0.65 11.28 -14.91
C ARG A 68 -0.16 10.42 -16.07
N ASP A 69 1.10 10.55 -16.47
CA ASP A 69 1.68 9.68 -17.48
C ASP A 69 2.12 8.36 -16.84
N SER A 70 1.37 7.29 -17.14
CA SER A 70 1.65 5.95 -16.62
C SER A 70 3.06 5.46 -16.98
N ARG A 71 3.59 5.87 -18.15
CA ARG A 71 4.91 5.45 -18.65
C ARG A 71 6.05 5.97 -17.80
N THR A 72 5.88 7.15 -17.23
CA THR A 72 6.91 7.78 -16.41
C THR A 72 6.64 7.59 -14.92
N MET A 73 5.38 7.35 -14.51
CA MET A 73 4.99 7.22 -13.10
C MET A 73 5.83 6.20 -12.31
N CYS A 74 6.03 4.98 -12.82
CA CYS A 74 6.79 3.96 -12.09
C CYS A 74 8.29 4.23 -12.07
N ALA A 75 8.83 4.90 -13.10
CA ALA A 75 10.22 5.35 -13.13
C ALA A 75 10.46 6.50 -12.12
N ILE A 76 9.53 7.45 -12.09
CA ILE A 76 9.47 8.56 -11.13
C ILE A 76 9.41 8.01 -9.70
N LEU A 77 8.48 7.08 -9.44
CA LEU A 77 8.30 6.49 -8.12
C LEU A 77 9.35 5.42 -7.76
N GLY A 78 10.11 4.91 -8.71
CA GLY A 78 11.16 3.91 -8.48
C GLY A 78 12.55 4.48 -8.20
N ASN A 79 12.82 5.73 -8.56
CA ASN A 79 14.18 6.30 -8.50
C ASN A 79 14.57 6.81 -7.09
N GLU A 80 15.76 6.46 -6.60
CA GLU A 80 16.26 6.90 -5.29
C GLU A 80 16.49 8.41 -5.18
N VAL A 81 16.97 9.05 -6.26
CA VAL A 81 17.20 10.51 -6.30
C VAL A 81 15.87 11.25 -6.22
N SER A 82 14.82 10.66 -6.79
CA SER A 82 13.47 11.20 -6.76
C SER A 82 12.82 11.03 -5.38
N MET A 83 13.12 9.96 -4.62
CA MET A 83 12.43 9.70 -3.34
C MET A 83 12.50 10.84 -2.32
N ARG A 84 13.63 11.57 -2.25
CA ARG A 84 13.76 12.73 -1.34
C ARG A 84 13.15 14.00 -1.93
N SER A 85 13.38 14.27 -3.21
CA SER A 85 12.87 15.47 -3.90
C SER A 85 11.38 15.38 -4.22
N GLN A 86 10.81 14.18 -4.23
CA GLN A 86 9.42 13.86 -4.55
C GLN A 86 8.70 13.19 -3.38
N ALA A 87 9.16 13.41 -2.14
CA ALA A 87 8.43 12.95 -0.95
C ALA A 87 6.97 13.44 -0.96
N ARG A 88 6.72 14.62 -1.55
CA ARG A 88 5.38 15.20 -1.74
C ARG A 88 4.45 14.41 -2.67
N HIS A 89 5.02 13.56 -3.54
CA HIS A 89 4.31 12.79 -4.55
C HIS A 89 3.98 11.37 -4.09
N ARG A 90 4.24 11.02 -2.82
CA ARG A 90 4.09 9.67 -2.28
C ARG A 90 3.03 9.64 -1.18
N PRO A 91 2.35 8.50 -1.00
CA PRO A 91 1.47 8.34 0.14
C PRO A 91 2.30 8.34 1.43
N TYR A 92 1.88 9.11 2.43
CA TYR A 92 2.48 9.07 3.76
C TYR A 92 2.04 7.83 4.54
N LEU A 93 0.78 7.45 4.38
CA LEU A 93 0.18 6.28 4.98
C LEU A 93 -0.45 5.41 3.89
N LEU A 94 -0.35 4.11 4.10
CA LEU A 94 -0.99 3.10 3.27
C LEU A 94 -2.01 2.36 4.13
N HIS A 95 -3.22 2.20 3.63
CA HIS A 95 -4.16 1.28 4.27
C HIS A 95 -3.79 -0.16 3.91
N TYR A 96 -3.00 -0.80 4.78
CA TYR A 96 -2.45 -2.13 4.55
C TYR A 96 -3.49 -3.22 4.24
N CYS A 97 -4.72 -3.09 4.73
CA CYS A 97 -5.79 -4.05 4.48
C CYS A 97 -6.36 -4.00 3.05
N GLN A 98 -6.06 -2.95 2.28
CA GLN A 98 -6.54 -2.82 0.90
C GLN A 98 -5.67 -3.63 -0.06
N THR A 99 -6.31 -4.09 -1.14
CA THR A 99 -5.62 -4.74 -2.26
C THR A 99 -5.45 -3.74 -3.39
N TYR A 100 -4.19 -3.56 -3.80
CA TYR A 100 -3.84 -2.79 -4.99
C TYR A 100 -3.45 -3.78 -6.07
N ALA A 101 -4.11 -3.74 -7.22
CA ALA A 101 -3.85 -4.66 -8.32
C ALA A 101 -4.01 -3.93 -9.64
N PHE A 102 -3.17 -4.28 -10.61
CA PHE A 102 -3.27 -3.84 -12.00
C PHE A 102 -2.41 -4.74 -12.89
N GLY A 103 -2.92 -5.12 -14.05
CA GLY A 103 -2.38 -6.20 -14.87
C GLY A 103 -2.22 -7.48 -14.05
N ASN A 104 -1.00 -8.01 -14.07
CA ASN A 104 -0.59 -9.17 -13.28
C ASN A 104 0.05 -8.81 -11.93
N HIS A 105 0.21 -7.52 -11.64
CA HIS A 105 0.83 -7.03 -10.43
C HIS A 105 -0.22 -6.87 -9.35
N THR A 106 0.08 -7.35 -8.14
CA THR A 106 -0.80 -7.21 -6.98
C THR A 106 0.04 -6.98 -5.74
N PHE A 107 -0.46 -6.10 -4.87
CA PHE A 107 -0.02 -5.93 -3.50
C PHE A 107 -1.22 -6.07 -2.57
N SER A 108 -1.15 -7.00 -1.63
CA SER A 108 -2.15 -7.19 -0.58
C SER A 108 -1.50 -7.75 0.68
N LYS A 109 -2.18 -7.65 1.83
CA LYS A 109 -1.71 -8.26 3.08
C LYS A 109 -1.54 -9.78 3.01
N TYR A 110 -2.15 -10.43 2.03
CA TYR A 110 -2.04 -11.87 1.82
C TYR A 110 -0.93 -12.22 0.82
N ASN A 111 -0.17 -11.25 0.33
CA ASN A 111 0.85 -11.49 -0.68
C ASN A 111 2.14 -12.14 -0.16
N PHE A 112 2.22 -12.35 1.15
CA PHE A 112 3.38 -12.88 1.86
C PHE A 112 3.33 -14.41 2.02
N ALA A 113 2.79 -15.13 1.03
CA ALA A 113 2.53 -16.57 1.10
C ALA A 113 3.83 -17.40 1.17
N GLY A 114 4.34 -17.57 2.40
CA GLY A 114 5.51 -18.38 2.73
C GLY A 114 6.84 -17.63 2.72
N GLY A 115 6.84 -16.30 2.67
CA GLY A 115 8.05 -15.49 2.70
C GLY A 115 7.84 -14.15 3.40
N SER A 116 8.92 -13.45 3.75
CA SER A 116 8.88 -12.08 4.27
C SER A 116 9.94 -11.21 3.60
N ILE A 117 9.67 -9.91 3.48
CA ILE A 117 10.68 -8.93 3.07
C ILE A 117 11.90 -8.89 4.01
N THR A 118 11.76 -9.45 5.23
CA THR A 118 12.82 -9.58 6.22
C THR A 118 13.57 -10.92 6.14
N GLN A 119 13.34 -11.72 5.11
CA GLN A 119 14.09 -12.96 4.87
C GLN A 119 15.15 -12.75 3.79
N CYS A 120 16.31 -13.37 3.99
CA CYS A 120 17.47 -13.19 3.12
C CYS A 120 17.31 -13.88 1.76
N ASP A 121 16.65 -15.03 1.74
CA ASP A 121 16.46 -15.91 0.57
C ASP A 121 15.20 -15.59 -0.26
N THR A 122 14.22 -14.95 0.36
CA THR A 122 12.99 -14.52 -0.30
C THR A 122 13.30 -13.44 -1.35
N PRO A 123 12.83 -13.57 -2.61
CA PRO A 123 13.05 -12.55 -3.64
C PRO A 123 12.39 -11.22 -3.28
N LEU A 124 12.81 -10.15 -3.95
CA LEU A 124 12.12 -8.85 -3.94
C LEU A 124 10.84 -8.90 -4.79
N PHE A 125 9.91 -7.99 -4.53
CA PHE A 125 8.71 -7.82 -5.34
C PHE A 125 9.06 -7.52 -6.80
N GLU A 126 8.32 -8.14 -7.70
CA GLU A 126 8.35 -7.80 -9.12
C GLU A 126 7.87 -6.35 -9.30
N VAL A 127 8.65 -5.55 -10.03
CA VAL A 127 8.34 -4.14 -10.27
C VAL A 127 7.45 -4.05 -11.51
N PRO A 128 6.33 -3.30 -11.47
CA PRO A 128 5.52 -3.07 -12.65
C PRO A 128 6.32 -2.38 -13.75
N GLU A 129 6.12 -2.82 -14.98
CA GLU A 129 6.74 -2.20 -16.15
C GLU A 129 6.21 -0.77 -16.35
N SER A 130 7.02 0.11 -16.92
CA SER A 130 6.62 1.50 -17.20
C SER A 130 5.36 1.57 -18.06
N ASP A 131 5.24 0.72 -19.06
CA ASP A 131 4.13 0.70 -20.01
C ASP A 131 2.98 -0.23 -19.58
N VAL A 132 2.86 -0.56 -18.29
CA VAL A 132 1.88 -1.53 -17.79
C VAL A 132 0.44 -1.20 -18.20
N MET A 133 0.08 0.08 -18.27
CA MET A 133 -1.25 0.55 -18.67
C MET A 133 -1.49 0.52 -20.19
N ASP A 134 -0.43 0.52 -21.00
CA ASP A 134 -0.54 0.32 -22.45
C ASP A 134 -0.75 -1.17 -22.78
N ARG A 135 -0.23 -2.06 -21.92
CA ARG A 135 -0.23 -3.51 -22.13
C ARG A 135 -1.46 -4.21 -21.55
N PHE A 136 -2.05 -3.64 -20.50
CA PHE A 136 -3.15 -4.26 -19.78
C PHE A 136 -4.28 -3.27 -19.51
N ASN A 137 -5.51 -3.77 -19.59
CA ASN A 137 -6.73 -3.07 -19.20
C ASN A 137 -7.50 -3.82 -18.11
N TYR A 138 -6.81 -4.61 -17.29
CA TYR A 138 -7.45 -5.41 -16.25
C TYR A 138 -6.64 -5.39 -14.96
N SER A 139 -7.26 -5.82 -13.87
CA SER A 139 -6.65 -6.11 -12.58
C SER A 139 -6.94 -7.54 -12.20
N ARG A 140 -5.88 -8.31 -11.97
CA ARG A 140 -6.00 -9.68 -11.44
C ARG A 140 -5.73 -9.67 -9.95
N ARG A 141 -6.76 -9.92 -9.12
CA ARG A 141 -6.64 -10.00 -7.65
C ARG A 141 -6.45 -11.43 -7.14
N SER A 142 -6.87 -12.41 -7.92
CA SER A 142 -6.68 -13.85 -7.69
C SER A 142 -6.45 -14.62 -8.99
N SER A 143 -6.03 -15.88 -8.92
CA SER A 143 -6.02 -16.77 -10.09
C SER A 143 -7.38 -16.80 -10.80
N THR A 144 -8.48 -16.62 -10.05
CA THR A 144 -9.86 -16.66 -10.51
C THR A 144 -10.56 -15.30 -10.58
N SER A 145 -9.96 -14.23 -10.06
CA SER A 145 -10.58 -12.90 -9.94
C SER A 145 -9.87 -11.90 -10.82
N VAL A 146 -10.50 -11.57 -11.96
CA VAL A 146 -10.06 -10.57 -12.92
C VAL A 146 -11.18 -9.53 -13.09
N SER A 147 -10.82 -8.25 -13.06
CA SER A 147 -11.71 -7.14 -13.35
C SER A 147 -11.14 -6.31 -14.49
N TYR A 148 -11.95 -5.96 -15.47
CA TYR A 148 -11.54 -5.15 -16.63
C TYR A 148 -11.90 -3.69 -16.42
N TYR A 149 -11.12 -2.80 -17.02
CA TYR A 149 -11.34 -1.36 -17.05
C TYR A 149 -11.68 -0.92 -18.47
N ASP A 150 -12.68 -0.07 -18.58
CA ASP A 150 -12.93 0.74 -19.77
C ASP A 150 -12.20 2.08 -19.64
N PHE A 151 -11.10 2.26 -20.38
CA PHE A 151 -10.34 3.50 -20.34
C PHE A 151 -11.01 4.67 -21.06
N SER A 152 -12.09 4.43 -21.80
CA SER A 152 -12.93 5.53 -22.32
C SER A 152 -13.78 6.17 -21.22
N ASP A 153 -14.05 5.46 -20.12
CA ASP A 153 -14.69 5.98 -18.92
C ASP A 153 -13.65 6.67 -18.02
N PRO A 154 -13.72 8.01 -17.83
CA PRO A 154 -12.76 8.75 -17.02
C PRO A 154 -12.65 8.24 -15.59
N LYS A 155 -13.75 7.73 -15.02
CA LYS A 155 -13.76 7.21 -13.64
C LYS A 155 -12.98 5.91 -13.55
N GLN A 156 -13.17 4.99 -14.51
CA GLN A 156 -12.43 3.73 -14.53
C GLN A 156 -10.96 3.94 -14.87
N SER A 157 -10.65 4.88 -15.77
CA SER A 157 -9.28 5.31 -16.04
C SER A 157 -8.60 5.85 -14.77
N ALA A 158 -9.25 6.74 -14.02
CA ALA A 158 -8.71 7.25 -12.75
C ALA A 158 -8.48 6.13 -11.72
N ILE A 159 -9.42 5.18 -11.56
CA ILE A 159 -9.25 4.04 -10.65
C ILE A 159 -8.05 3.18 -11.05
N ALA A 160 -7.86 2.92 -12.35
CA ALA A 160 -6.72 2.18 -12.86
C ALA A 160 -5.39 2.91 -12.57
N HIS A 161 -5.33 4.22 -12.85
CA HIS A 161 -4.16 5.06 -12.55
C HIS A 161 -3.80 5.01 -11.07
N ARG A 162 -4.79 5.14 -10.17
CA ARG A 162 -4.60 5.06 -8.71
C ARG A 162 -4.03 3.70 -8.27
N HIS A 163 -4.49 2.61 -8.88
CA HIS A 163 -3.93 1.28 -8.61
C HIS A 163 -2.46 1.17 -9.04
N VAL A 164 -2.11 1.64 -10.23
CA VAL A 164 -0.72 1.61 -10.71
C VAL A 164 0.17 2.53 -9.89
N TYR A 165 -0.30 3.72 -9.53
CA TYR A 165 0.39 4.63 -8.61
C TYR A 165 0.72 3.97 -7.27
N ALA A 166 -0.29 3.32 -6.66
CA ALA A 166 -0.10 2.63 -5.40
C ALA A 166 0.90 1.49 -5.54
N LEU A 167 0.76 0.64 -6.56
CA LEU A 167 1.69 -0.46 -6.82
C LEU A 167 3.13 0.05 -6.98
N CYS A 168 3.35 1.03 -7.85
CA CYS A 168 4.70 1.55 -8.12
C CYS A 168 5.31 2.27 -6.90
N SER A 169 4.49 2.93 -6.08
CA SER A 169 4.95 3.51 -4.81
C SER A 169 5.34 2.44 -3.79
N ILE A 170 4.41 1.52 -3.51
CA ILE A 170 4.53 0.54 -2.43
C ILE A 170 5.63 -0.46 -2.75
N ILE A 171 5.67 -1.00 -3.97
CA ILE A 171 6.66 -1.99 -4.39
C ILE A 171 8.06 -1.39 -4.35
N ALA A 172 8.25 -0.15 -4.84
CA ALA A 172 9.54 0.53 -4.75
C ALA A 172 10.01 0.70 -3.30
N MET A 173 9.11 1.13 -2.40
CA MET A 173 9.42 1.31 -0.98
C MET A 173 9.72 -0.02 -0.28
N ALA A 174 8.89 -1.04 -0.50
CA ALA A 174 9.07 -2.37 0.07
C ALA A 174 10.37 -3.01 -0.41
N ASN A 175 10.68 -2.89 -1.70
CA ASN A 175 11.92 -3.43 -2.24
C ASN A 175 13.15 -2.74 -1.67
N ARG A 176 13.11 -1.41 -1.54
CA ARG A 176 14.19 -0.67 -0.90
C ARG A 176 14.38 -1.05 0.56
N ALA A 177 13.28 -1.21 1.31
CA ALA A 177 13.33 -1.69 2.69
C ALA A 177 13.95 -3.09 2.76
N GLY A 178 13.55 -4.00 1.85
CA GLY A 178 14.13 -5.34 1.73
C GLY A 178 15.63 -5.31 1.42
N ILE A 179 16.07 -4.50 0.45
CA ILE A 179 17.50 -4.33 0.14
C ILE A 179 18.27 -3.85 1.39
N ASN A 180 17.80 -2.78 2.02
CA ASN A 180 18.45 -2.21 3.21
C ASN A 180 18.49 -3.20 4.38
N PHE A 181 17.42 -3.95 4.59
CA PHE A 181 17.37 -4.99 5.60
C PHE A 181 18.44 -6.05 5.33
N ARG A 182 18.48 -6.59 4.10
CA ARG A 182 19.41 -7.66 3.74
C ARG A 182 20.87 -7.24 3.84
N MET A 183 21.20 -6.04 3.38
CA MET A 183 22.56 -5.48 3.47
C MET A 183 23.06 -5.37 4.92
N ARG A 184 22.17 -5.29 5.91
CA ARG A 184 22.53 -5.10 7.33
C ARG A 184 22.42 -6.37 8.17
N ASN A 185 21.53 -7.28 7.80
CA ASN A 185 21.14 -8.40 8.66
C ASN A 185 21.44 -9.77 8.05
N CYS A 186 21.75 -9.86 6.76
CA CYS A 186 22.04 -11.14 6.13
C CYS A 186 23.54 -11.50 6.23
N PRO A 187 23.89 -12.80 6.32
CA PRO A 187 25.27 -13.25 6.55
C PRO A 187 26.27 -12.77 5.49
N SER A 188 25.83 -12.64 4.24
CA SER A 188 26.61 -12.04 3.16
C SER A 188 25.69 -11.52 2.03
N PRO A 189 26.17 -10.56 1.22
CA PRO A 189 25.46 -10.15 0.00
C PRO A 189 25.22 -11.31 -0.98
N GLN A 190 26.14 -12.27 -1.04
CA GLN A 190 26.03 -13.45 -1.92
C GLN A 190 24.95 -14.45 -1.45
N ALA A 191 24.65 -14.47 -0.15
CA ALA A 191 23.57 -15.27 0.42
C ALA A 191 22.20 -14.56 0.36
N SER A 192 22.15 -13.32 -0.13
CA SER A 192 20.95 -12.50 -0.18
C SER A 192 20.33 -12.52 -1.58
N ASN A 193 19.02 -12.75 -1.66
CA ASN A 193 18.27 -12.73 -2.89
C ASN A 193 17.77 -11.31 -3.20
N PHE A 194 18.39 -10.69 -4.19
CA PHE A 194 18.01 -9.36 -4.69
C PHE A 194 17.17 -9.41 -5.97
N ASN A 195 16.80 -10.60 -6.45
CA ASN A 195 16.00 -10.73 -7.67
C ASN A 195 14.58 -10.19 -7.42
N GLN A 196 14.10 -9.35 -8.34
CA GLN A 196 12.74 -8.77 -8.30
C GLN A 196 11.75 -9.67 -9.03
N THR A 197 11.55 -10.88 -8.49
CA THR A 197 10.72 -11.93 -9.13
C THR A 197 9.57 -12.39 -8.26
N TRP A 198 9.36 -11.77 -7.10
CA TRP A 198 8.25 -12.13 -6.22
C TRP A 198 6.95 -11.57 -6.81
N SER A 199 6.25 -12.43 -7.54
CA SER A 199 4.90 -12.20 -8.01
C SER A 199 3.92 -13.03 -7.19
N TRP A 200 2.76 -12.47 -6.87
CA TRP A 200 1.75 -13.16 -6.08
C TRP A 200 1.07 -14.30 -6.87
N LEU A 201 0.97 -14.16 -8.19
CA LEU A 201 0.40 -15.17 -9.08
C LEU A 201 1.24 -16.46 -9.16
N SER A 202 2.52 -16.41 -8.77
CA SER A 202 3.40 -17.59 -8.78
C SER A 202 3.08 -18.63 -7.70
N LYS A 203 2.23 -18.30 -6.71
CA LYS A 203 1.91 -19.17 -5.57
C LYS A 203 0.44 -19.16 -5.16
N SER A 204 -0.47 -19.15 -6.14
CA SER A 204 -1.82 -19.65 -5.85
C SER A 204 -1.79 -21.18 -6.01
N PRO A 205 -2.13 -21.97 -4.97
CA PRO A 205 -2.30 -23.41 -5.13
C PRO A 205 -3.35 -23.75 -6.20
#